data_AF-A0A958D0M4-F1
#
_entry.id   AF-A0A958D0M4-F1
#
_cell.length_a   1.000
_cell.length_b   1.000
_cell.length_c   1.000
_cell.angle_alpha   90.00
_cell.angle_beta   90.00
_cell.angle_gamma   90.00
#
_symmetry.space_group_name_H-M   'P 1'
#
loop_
_entity.id
_entity.type
_entity.pdbx_description
1 polymer ?
#
loop_
_entity_poly.entity_id
_entity_poly.type
_entity_poly.pdbx_seq_one_letter_code
_entity_poly.pdbx_strand_id
1 'polypeptide(L)' 'MSEFVDSKSDGRTVNNVMRHEYRVLSDDEKNMMQSIKDKGLELHELIESIGQSRELSIAKTKTEEAVMWAVKHLTK' A
#
# COMPACT_ATOMS: atom_id res chain seq x y z
N MET A 1 10.64 -1.97 -17.86
CA MET A 1 12.06 -1.89 -17.45
C MET A 1 12.09 -1.14 -16.15
N SER A 2 12.48 -1.77 -15.05
CA SER A 2 12.44 -1.16 -13.71
C SER A 2 13.72 -0.39 -13.47
N GLU A 3 13.63 0.92 -13.24
CA GLU A 3 14.76 1.78 -12.91
C GLU A 3 15.05 1.70 -11.40
N PHE A 4 16.32 1.50 -11.06
CA PHE A 4 16.82 1.50 -9.68
C PHE A 4 17.60 2.79 -9.44
N VAL A 5 17.35 3.48 -8.33
CA VAL A 5 18.02 4.76 -8.01
C VAL A 5 19.26 4.50 -7.18
N ASP A 6 20.43 4.82 -7.73
CA ASP A 6 21.73 4.63 -7.08
C ASP A 6 21.82 5.34 -5.73
N SER A 7 22.40 4.64 -4.75
CA SER A 7 22.69 4.97 -3.33
C SER A 7 23.33 6.35 -3.06
N LYS A 8 23.88 7.03 -4.07
CA LYS A 8 24.65 8.29 -3.88
C LYS A 8 24.06 9.53 -4.54
N SER A 9 22.95 9.41 -5.27
CA SER A 9 22.28 10.56 -5.91
C SER A 9 21.42 11.38 -4.92
N ASP A 10 21.50 12.71 -5.04
CA ASP A 10 20.76 13.73 -4.27
C ASP A 10 19.24 13.78 -4.57
N GLY A 11 18.73 12.90 -5.43
CA GLY A 11 17.27 12.68 -5.59
C GLY A 11 16.59 12.06 -4.36
N ARG A 12 17.34 11.86 -3.27
CA ARG A 12 16.88 11.30 -2.00
C ARG A 12 16.33 12.37 -1.07
N THR A 13 15.05 12.70 -1.21
CA THR A 13 14.28 13.11 -0.03
C THR A 13 13.95 11.85 0.81
N VAL A 14 15.00 11.40 1.49
CA VAL A 14 15.05 10.77 2.83
C VAL A 14 14.20 9.50 3.02
N ASN A 15 14.64 8.45 2.32
CA ASN A 15 14.35 7.06 2.65
C ASN A 15 15.16 6.56 3.86
N ASN A 16 14.50 5.74 4.67
CA ASN A 16 14.84 5.30 6.03
C ASN A 16 16.08 4.37 6.11
N VAL A 17 16.83 4.51 7.22
CA VAL A 17 18.17 3.98 7.57
C VAL A 17 18.36 2.45 7.45
N MET A 18 17.31 1.66 7.23
CA MET A 18 17.36 0.19 7.27
C MET A 18 17.06 -0.54 5.94
N ARG A 19 16.85 0.16 4.81
CA ARG A 19 16.74 -0.46 3.46
C ARG A 19 17.39 0.42 2.40
N HIS A 20 18.45 -0.09 1.77
CA HIS A 20 19.39 0.71 0.98
C HIS A 20 18.91 1.06 -0.43
N GLU A 21 17.93 0.35 -1.00
CA GLU A 21 17.36 0.66 -2.32
C GLU A 21 15.86 0.36 -2.34
N TYR A 22 15.05 1.34 -2.72
CA TYR A 22 13.64 1.15 -3.05
C TYR A 22 13.51 1.14 -4.56
N ARG A 23 12.84 0.12 -5.09
CA ARG A 23 12.45 0.06 -6.50
C ARG A 23 11.58 1.27 -6.85
N VAL A 24 11.91 1.97 -7.92
CA VAL A 24 11.03 3.00 -8.45
C VAL A 24 9.86 2.32 -9.13
N LEU A 25 8.66 2.67 -8.71
CA LEU A 25 7.43 2.19 -9.32
C LEU A 25 7.15 2.96 -10.61
N SER A 26 6.72 2.24 -11.64
CA SER A 26 6.15 2.88 -12.82
C SER A 26 4.87 3.65 -12.45
N ASP A 27 4.43 4.54 -13.34
CA ASP A 27 3.18 5.27 -13.11
C ASP A 27 1.97 4.32 -13.08
N ASP A 28 1.98 3.25 -13.86
CA ASP A 28 0.97 2.19 -13.80
C ASP A 28 0.95 1.50 -12.43
N GLU A 29 2.12 1.22 -11.85
CA GLU A 29 2.23 0.61 -10.53
C GLU A 29 1.78 1.56 -9.43
N LYS A 30 2.09 2.85 -9.53
CA LYS A 30 1.56 3.88 -8.61
C LYS A 30 0.04 3.96 -8.70
N ASN A 31 -0.52 3.99 -9.91
CA ASN A 31 -1.97 4.01 -10.14
C ASN A 31 -2.65 2.76 -9.60
N MET A 32 -2.04 1.59 -9.78
CA MET A 32 -2.53 0.33 -9.24
C MET A 32 -2.48 0.32 -7.70
N MET A 33 -1.40 0.80 -7.10
CA MET A 33 -1.29 0.94 -5.64
C MET A 33 -2.40 1.84 -5.07
N GLN A 34 -2.62 2.99 -5.71
CA GLN A 34 -3.66 3.94 -5.30
C GLN A 34 -5.04 3.29 -5.41
N SER A 35 -5.31 2.62 -6.53
CA SER A 35 -6.58 1.92 -6.77
C SER A 35 -6.86 0.86 -5.70
N ILE A 36 -5.85 0.07 -5.31
CA ILE A 36 -5.97 -0.93 -4.23
C ILE A 36 -6.34 -0.27 -2.90
N LYS A 37 -5.68 0.84 -2.55
CA LYS A 37 -5.95 1.57 -1.30
C LYS A 37 -7.35 2.18 -1.31
N ASP A 38 -7.74 2.83 -2.40
CA ASP A 38 -9.04 3.48 -2.52
C ASP A 38 -10.18 2.47 -2.41
N LYS A 39 -10.04 1.31 -3.08
CA LYS A 39 -11.03 0.22 -3.01
C LYS A 39 -11.06 -0.45 -1.63
N GLY A 40 -9.91 -0.56 -0.97
CA GLY A 40 -9.82 -1.03 0.40
C GLY A 40 -10.52 -0.11 1.40
N LEU A 41 -10.34 1.21 1.25
CA LEU A 41 -11.03 2.21 2.06
C LEU A 41 -12.54 2.18 1.82
N GLU A 42 -12.97 2.13 0.56
CA GLU A 42 -14.38 2.02 0.18
C GLU A 42 -15.05 0.81 0.83
N LEU A 43 -14.41 -0.37 0.78
CA LEU A 43 -14.93 -1.57 1.43
C LEU A 43 -14.96 -1.42 2.96
N HIS A 44 -13.91 -0.85 3.55
CA HIS A 44 -13.84 -0.63 5.00
C HIS A 44 -14.97 0.30 5.49
N GLU A 45 -15.24 1.39 4.77
CA GLU A 45 -16.34 2.31 5.06
C GLU A 45 -17.71 1.66 4.89
N LEU A 46 -17.89 0.83 3.85
CA LEU A 46 -19.12 0.05 3.68
C LEU A 46 -19.36 -0.90 4.85
N ILE A 47 -18.32 -1.58 5.36
CA ILE A 47 -18.43 -2.46 6.53
C ILE A 47 -18.80 -1.65 7.78
N GLU A 48 -18.18 -0.48 7.99
CA GLU A 48 -18.49 0.41 9.12
C GLU A 48 -19.94 0.89 9.08
N SER A 49 -20.48 1.18 7.89
CA SER A 49 -21.84 1.70 7.72
C SER A 49 -22.95 0.76 8.19
N ILE A 50 -22.65 -0.54 8.32
CA ILE A 50 -23.63 -1.56 8.75
C ILE A 50 -23.84 -1.52 10.29
N GLY A 51 -22.87 -1.00 11.04
CA GLY A 51 -22.92 -0.90 12.50
C GLY A 51 -21.71 -1.56 13.19
N GLN A 52 -21.90 -1.99 14.44
CA GLN A 52 -20.81 -2.52 15.27
C GLN A 52 -21.12 -3.93 15.77
N SER A 53 -20.26 -4.88 15.41
CA SER A 53 -20.28 -6.26 15.90
C SER A 53 -18.88 -6.86 15.85
N ARG A 54 -18.68 -8.00 16.54
CA ARG A 54 -17.40 -8.73 16.47
C ARG A 54 -17.05 -9.13 15.04
N GLU A 55 -18.03 -9.55 14.26
CA GLU A 55 -17.84 -9.99 12.87
C GLU A 55 -17.40 -8.83 11.97
N LEU A 56 -18.02 -7.66 12.14
CA LEU A 56 -17.65 -6.45 11.39
C LEU A 56 -16.26 -5.96 11.78
N SER A 57 -15.89 -6.03 13.06
CA SER A 57 -14.52 -5.73 13.49
C SER A 57 -13.48 -6.64 12.82
N ILE A 58 -13.75 -7.95 12.74
CA ILE A 58 -12.86 -8.90 12.04
C ILE A 58 -12.80 -8.58 10.55
N ALA A 59 -13.93 -8.28 9.91
CA ALA A 59 -13.99 -7.96 8.49
C ALA A 59 -13.17 -6.71 8.14
N LYS A 60 -13.23 -5.66 8.97
CA LYS A 60 -12.40 -4.45 8.83
C LYS A 60 -10.92 -4.76 8.91
N THR A 61 -10.48 -5.45 9.97
CA THR A 61 -9.08 -5.85 10.13
C THR A 61 -8.57 -6.70 8.97
N LYS A 62 -9.41 -7.61 8.44
CA LYS A 62 -9.04 -8.43 7.28
C LYS A 62 -8.96 -7.62 5.99
N THR A 63 -9.78 -6.57 5.85
CA THR A 63 -9.70 -5.63 4.73
C THR A 63 -8.37 -4.87 4.76
N GLU A 64 -7.96 -4.35 5.91
CA GLU A 64 -6.67 -3.68 6.10
C GLU A 64 -5.49 -4.61 5.79
N GLU A 65 -5.53 -5.85 6.30
CA GLU A 65 -4.50 -6.85 6.06
C GLU A 65 -4.37 -7.20 4.58
N ALA A 66 -5.50 -7.37 3.87
CA ALA A 66 -5.51 -7.65 2.45
C ALA A 66 -4.87 -6.52 1.63
N VAL A 67 -5.23 -5.26 1.92
CA VAL A 67 -4.64 -4.07 1.28
C VAL A 67 -3.13 -4.02 1.53
N MET A 68 -2.69 -4.24 2.77
CA MET A 68 -1.28 -4.22 3.13
C MET A 68 -0.48 -5.26 2.35
N TRP A 69 -0.93 -6.52 2.31
CA TRP A 69 -0.21 -7.59 1.60
C TRP A 69 -0.18 -7.37 0.08
N ALA A 70 -1.28 -6.87 -0.51
CA ALA A 70 -1.34 -6.54 -1.93
C ALA A 70 -0.36 -5.40 -2.29
N VAL A 71 -0.37 -4.30 -1.53
CA VAL A 71 0.57 -3.19 -1.72
C VAL A 71 2.01 -3.66 -1.52
N LYS A 72 2.28 -4.45 -0.48
CA LYS A 72 3.62 -4.99 -0.21
C LYS A 72 4.15 -5.84 -1.36
N HIS A 73 3.30 -6.66 -1.99
CA HIS A 73 3.68 -7.43 -3.16
C HIS A 73 4.02 -6.51 -4.35
N LEU A 74 3.17 -5.50 -4.58
CA LEU A 74 3.37 -4.53 -5.66
C LEU A 74 4.64 -3.69 -5.46
N THR A 75 4.98 -3.34 -4.22
CA THR A 75 6.17 -2.54 -3.87
C THR A 75 7.43 -3.37 -3.62
N LYS A 76 7.39 -4.68 -3.88
CA LYS A 76 8.54 -5.57 -3.64
C LYS A 76 9.67 -5.31 -4.63
#